data_AF-A0ABD0MNB5-F1
#
_entry.id   AF-A0ABD0MNB5-F1
#
_cell.length_a   1.000
_cell.length_b   1.000
_cell.length_c   1.000
_cell.angle_alpha   90.00
_cell.angle_beta   90.00
_cell.angle_gamma   90.00
#
_symmetry.space_group_name_H-M   'P 1'
#
loop_
_entity.id
_entity.type
_entity.pdbx_description
1 polymer ?
#
loop_
_entity_poly.entity_id
_entity_poly.type
_entity_poly.pdbx_seq_one_letter_code
_entity_poly.pdbx_strand_id
1 'polypeptide(L)'
;MAYCCVPGCRSFSRQNIEKTSFHKFPQDRDLMKTWIVKIRRDIGPNFQITKNTRVCSKHFSPECFLRTLTGIRKLKEGSVPSVFTWTQRSHKRKTLRSQGKCHLEEHLEEHEEDESSTKDGPSSEECPVTEMPNTDHDYCVEPMTTEEQLVAAREEISRLSAENEALKSQQFGIQNFMGNPKLIQFYTGFPDYDTLRAVFLALQPTAQTMASWAQVQRTSGTNQHTLRVGFQAQHLSLFNQFFMFLCRIRLGLLEQDLALRFNVSQSTVSRICVTWANYLYFMLGSLPIWPSRAAVDELMPEYFKSLYPKTRVQTASSKVLNSETYSHYKGTTTLKSLVGISPDGSMTFVSSLYTGSISDKEITKSSGILNLLEEGDAVMVDKGFLIKDVLDEIYATVIIPPFLGPSGQFSHEELAHTHNIARLRIHIERAIRRIKEYHIFDRVIPLSLAGSVNQLWTVCGILTNFQGPLF
;
A
#
# COMPACT_ATOMS: atom_id res chain seq x y z
N MET A 1 39.71 -9.42 24.76
CA MET A 1 39.97 -8.51 23.62
C MET A 1 38.63 -7.97 23.12
N ALA A 2 38.48 -6.66 22.99
CA ALA A 2 37.19 -6.08 22.58
C ALA A 2 37.21 -5.75 21.08
N TYR A 3 36.18 -6.22 20.36
CA TYR A 3 35.96 -5.91 18.95
C TYR A 3 34.75 -4.99 18.80
N CYS A 4 34.78 -4.10 17.82
CA CYS A 4 33.60 -3.31 17.47
C CYS A 4 32.54 -4.21 16.84
N CYS A 5 31.30 -4.16 17.33
CA CYS A 5 30.20 -4.97 16.78
C CYS A 5 29.56 -4.37 15.52
N VAL A 6 29.97 -3.19 15.09
CA VAL A 6 29.41 -2.51 13.90
C VAL A 6 29.85 -3.27 12.64
N PRO A 7 28.91 -3.65 11.75
CA PRO A 7 29.23 -4.32 10.48
C PRO A 7 30.27 -3.55 9.67
N GLY A 8 31.28 -4.24 9.16
CA GLY A 8 32.36 -3.64 8.38
C GLY A 8 33.42 -2.88 9.20
N CYS A 9 33.24 -2.70 10.50
CA CYS A 9 34.27 -2.07 11.36
C CYS A 9 35.30 -3.10 11.81
N ARG A 10 36.58 -2.85 11.51
CA ARG A 10 37.71 -3.73 11.88
C ARG A 10 38.44 -3.29 13.16
N SER A 11 37.91 -2.32 13.90
CA SER A 11 38.57 -1.78 15.11
C SER A 11 38.51 -2.76 16.28
N PHE A 12 39.65 -2.97 16.95
CA PHE A 12 39.77 -3.77 18.17
C PHE A 12 40.72 -3.16 19.20
N SER A 13 40.57 -3.51 20.48
CA SER A 13 41.19 -2.81 21.62
C SER A 13 42.72 -2.81 21.66
N ARG A 14 43.39 -3.71 20.93
CA ARG A 14 44.86 -3.84 20.91
C ARG A 14 45.50 -3.12 19.70
N GLN A 15 44.68 -2.66 18.76
CA GLN A 15 45.10 -1.88 17.61
C GLN A 15 45.37 -0.46 18.13
N ASN A 16 46.62 -0.15 18.46
CA ASN A 16 47.05 1.15 18.99
C ASN A 16 47.10 2.22 17.89
N ILE A 17 46.10 2.22 17.01
CA ILE A 17 45.95 3.12 15.87
C ILE A 17 44.82 4.08 16.23
N GLU A 18 45.23 5.28 16.67
CA GLU A 18 44.39 6.39 17.14
C GLU A 18 43.60 6.09 18.42
N LYS A 19 43.44 7.11 19.29
CA LYS A 19 42.77 7.08 20.62
C LYS A 19 41.30 6.63 20.54
N THR A 20 41.07 5.36 20.21
CA THR A 20 39.77 4.75 19.95
C THR A 20 39.28 4.09 21.24
N SER A 21 38.20 4.63 21.82
CA SER A 21 37.57 4.06 23.01
C SER A 21 36.43 3.11 22.62
N PHE A 22 36.17 2.10 23.46
CA PHE A 22 35.13 1.09 23.23
C PHE A 22 34.03 1.24 24.27
N HIS A 23 32.80 1.48 23.82
CA HIS A 23 31.65 1.81 24.67
C HIS A 23 30.70 0.62 24.75
N LYS A 24 30.19 0.34 25.95
CA LYS A 24 29.16 -0.69 26.17
C LYS A 24 27.81 -0.17 25.71
N PHE A 25 26.90 -1.09 25.39
CA PHE A 25 25.50 -0.73 25.18
C PHE A 25 24.91 -0.11 26.47
N PRO A 26 24.01 0.88 26.34
CA PRO A 26 23.33 1.48 27.47
C PRO A 26 22.40 0.48 28.16
N GLN A 27 22.14 0.69 29.45
CA GLN A 27 21.17 -0.12 30.22
C GLN A 27 19.71 0.24 29.87
N ASP A 28 19.47 1.48 29.44
CA ASP A 28 18.19 1.94 28.93
C ASP A 28 17.79 1.11 27.69
N ARG A 29 16.60 0.48 27.77
CA ARG A 29 16.12 -0.43 26.72
C ARG A 29 15.79 0.29 25.41
N ASP A 30 15.32 1.52 25.45
CA ASP A 30 14.91 2.27 24.27
C ASP A 30 16.13 2.89 23.57
N LEU A 31 17.10 3.35 24.35
CA LEU A 31 18.39 3.76 23.78
C LEU A 31 19.15 2.57 23.20
N MET A 32 19.09 1.39 23.85
CA MET A 32 19.68 0.16 23.32
C MET A 32 19.05 -0.26 21.99
N LYS A 33 17.72 -0.24 21.88
CA LYS A 33 17.00 -0.48 20.60
C LYS A 33 17.44 0.50 19.52
N THR A 34 17.59 1.78 19.87
CA THR A 34 18.04 2.81 18.93
C THR A 34 19.46 2.53 18.42
N TRP A 35 20.37 2.09 19.28
CA TRP A 35 21.72 1.70 18.88
C TRP A 35 21.70 0.51 17.91
N ILE A 36 20.90 -0.51 18.18
CA ILE A 36 20.73 -1.71 17.34
C ILE A 36 20.29 -1.33 15.92
N VAL A 37 19.26 -0.48 15.82
CA VAL A 37 18.76 0.04 14.54
C VAL A 37 19.84 0.82 13.81
N LYS A 38 20.58 1.69 14.51
CA LYS A 38 21.62 2.54 13.89
C LYS A 38 22.82 1.73 13.36
N ILE A 39 23.25 0.70 14.09
CA ILE A 39 24.34 -0.18 13.64
C ILE A 39 23.89 -1.20 12.58
N ARG A 40 22.59 -1.25 12.25
CA ARG A 40 21.98 -2.18 11.28
C ARG A 40 22.31 -3.65 11.58
N ARG A 41 22.11 -4.06 12.83
CA ARG A 41 22.15 -5.49 13.21
C ARG A 41 20.84 -5.89 13.84
N ASP A 42 20.36 -7.07 13.49
CA ASP A 42 19.20 -7.68 14.15
C ASP A 42 19.67 -8.63 15.25
N ILE A 43 19.01 -8.57 16.41
CA ILE A 43 19.25 -9.55 17.47
C ILE A 43 18.59 -10.86 17.03
N GLY A 44 19.39 -11.91 16.92
CA GLY A 44 18.94 -13.22 16.44
C GLY A 44 19.96 -14.31 16.76
N PRO A 45 19.82 -15.52 16.19
CA PRO A 45 20.73 -16.63 16.45
C PRO A 45 22.20 -16.30 16.12
N ASN A 46 22.43 -15.43 15.14
CA ASN A 46 23.77 -15.05 14.67
C ASN A 46 24.36 -13.82 15.36
N PHE A 47 23.60 -13.10 16.20
CA PHE A 47 24.08 -11.93 16.91
C PHE A 47 23.28 -11.68 18.20
N GLN A 48 23.96 -11.82 19.33
CA GLN A 48 23.39 -11.52 20.65
C GLN A 48 24.23 -10.47 21.36
N ILE A 49 23.56 -9.51 22.01
CA ILE A 49 24.25 -8.48 22.80
C ILE A 49 24.62 -9.11 24.14
N THR A 50 25.91 -9.36 24.32
CA THR A 50 26.47 -9.85 25.58
C THR A 50 27.11 -8.70 26.35
N LYS A 51 27.52 -8.98 27.59
CA LYS A 51 28.31 -8.05 28.41
C LYS A 51 29.62 -7.61 27.74
N ASN A 52 30.08 -8.28 26.68
CA ASN A 52 31.33 -7.99 25.96
C ASN A 52 31.11 -7.29 24.61
N THR A 53 29.87 -7.10 24.17
CA THR A 53 29.57 -6.37 22.92
C THR A 53 29.87 -4.88 23.09
N ARG A 54 30.66 -4.30 22.18
CA ARG A 54 31.10 -2.89 22.25
C ARG A 54 30.97 -2.20 20.89
N VAL A 55 30.72 -0.90 20.91
CA VAL A 55 30.82 -0.01 19.75
C VAL A 55 32.02 0.92 19.95
N CYS A 56 32.88 1.06 18.94
CA CYS A 56 34.05 1.92 19.03
C CYS A 56 33.69 3.40 18.80
N SER A 57 34.53 4.31 19.30
CA SER A 57 34.29 5.76 19.26
C SER A 57 34.21 6.34 17.85
N LYS A 58 34.70 5.63 16.82
CA LYS A 58 34.62 6.07 15.40
C LYS A 58 33.19 6.22 14.90
N HIS A 59 32.22 5.60 15.56
CA HIS A 59 30.81 5.63 15.17
C HIS A 59 29.99 6.73 15.85
N PHE A 60 30.61 7.56 16.69
CA PHE A 60 29.94 8.65 17.38
C PHE A 60 30.55 9.99 16.94
N SER A 61 29.71 11.02 16.90
CA SER A 61 30.18 12.39 16.69
C SER A 61 31.12 12.81 17.83
N PRO A 62 32.19 13.60 17.58
CA PRO A 62 33.07 14.10 18.63
C PRO A 62 32.36 14.86 19.76
N GLU A 63 31.20 15.46 19.47
CA GLU A 63 30.37 16.20 20.44
C GLU A 63 29.62 15.31 21.44
N CYS A 64 29.50 14.01 21.16
CA CYS A 64 28.88 13.00 22.02
C CYS A 64 29.78 12.58 23.18
N PHE A 65 30.99 13.13 23.29
CA PHE A 65 31.96 12.76 24.32
C PHE A 65 32.14 13.86 25.37
N LEU A 66 32.19 13.46 26.64
CA LEU A 66 32.72 14.27 27.73
C LEU A 66 34.19 13.88 27.95
N ARG A 67 35.05 14.89 28.09
CA ARG A 67 36.42 14.69 28.59
C ARG A 67 36.40 14.82 30.10
N THR A 68 36.71 13.76 30.82
CA THR A 68 36.94 13.85 32.27
C THR A 68 38.29 14.51 32.54
N LEU A 69 38.46 15.08 33.74
CA LEU A 69 39.73 15.68 34.19
C LEU A 69 40.93 14.70 34.10
N THR A 70 40.66 13.39 34.05
CA THR A 70 41.63 12.31 33.87
C THR A 70 41.92 11.93 32.41
N GLY A 71 41.39 12.68 31.43
CA GLY A 71 41.64 12.46 30.00
C GLY A 71 40.85 11.31 29.36
N ILE A 72 39.96 10.63 30.10
CA ILE A 72 39.13 9.53 29.59
C ILE A 72 37.94 10.11 28.81
N ARG A 73 37.71 9.59 27.60
CA ARG A 73 36.54 9.94 26.77
C ARG A 73 35.34 9.09 27.19
N LYS A 74 34.40 9.69 27.93
CA LYS A 74 33.13 9.05 28.28
C LYS A 74 32.02 9.52 27.34
N LEU A 75 31.13 8.63 26.94
CA LEU A 75 29.98 8.98 26.11
C LEU A 75 28.94 9.74 26.96
N LYS A 76 28.38 10.85 26.46
CA LYS A 76 27.25 11.55 27.10
C LYS A 76 26.05 10.60 27.16
N GLU A 77 25.29 10.69 28.25
CA GLU A 77 24.03 9.94 28.39
C GLU A 77 23.05 10.32 27.28
N GLY A 78 22.33 9.35 26.72
CA GLY A 78 21.46 9.56 25.55
C GLY A 78 22.16 9.60 24.18
N SER A 79 23.50 9.54 24.11
CA SER A 79 24.21 9.57 22.82
C SER A 79 23.93 8.32 21.98
N VAL A 80 23.80 8.52 20.67
CA VAL A 80 23.59 7.44 19.69
C VAL A 80 24.70 7.44 18.64
N PRO A 81 25.14 6.25 18.15
CA PRO A 81 26.10 6.20 17.08
C PRO A 81 25.44 6.65 15.77
N SER A 82 26.10 7.58 15.08
CA SER A 82 25.58 8.29 13.90
C SER A 82 26.55 8.27 12.71
N VAL A 83 27.83 7.96 12.96
CA VAL A 83 28.88 8.00 11.95
C VAL A 83 29.10 6.60 11.38
N PHE A 84 28.64 6.38 10.15
CA PHE A 84 28.82 5.11 9.45
C PHE A 84 29.14 5.36 7.97
N THR A 85 29.78 4.39 7.34
CA THR A 85 30.11 4.44 5.90
C THR A 85 28.84 4.52 5.04
N TRP A 86 27.73 3.93 5.49
CA TRP A 86 26.42 4.00 4.83
C TRP A 86 25.63 5.28 5.14
N THR A 87 26.16 6.18 5.97
CA THR A 87 25.56 7.50 6.25
C THR A 87 26.20 8.61 5.39
N GLN A 88 27.29 8.32 4.65
CA GLN A 88 28.01 9.29 3.83
C GLN A 88 27.60 9.24 2.34
N ARG A 89 26.52 9.95 1.98
CA ARG A 89 26.38 10.76 0.74
C ARG A 89 24.95 11.30 0.58
N SER A 90 24.80 12.62 0.70
CA SER A 90 24.15 13.45 -0.32
C SER A 90 24.71 14.87 -0.22
N HIS A 91 25.61 15.22 -1.13
CA HIS A 91 26.03 16.61 -1.31
C HIS A 91 24.82 17.48 -1.68
N LYS A 92 24.88 18.72 -1.19
CA LYS A 92 23.96 19.85 -1.36
C LYS A 92 23.18 19.84 -2.69
N ARG A 93 21.84 19.94 -2.61
CA ARG A 93 20.99 20.39 -3.73
C ARG A 93 21.40 21.81 -4.13
N LYS A 94 21.92 21.99 -5.35
CA LYS A 94 21.95 23.28 -6.02
C LYS A 94 20.54 23.61 -6.52
N THR A 95 20.07 24.81 -6.17
CA THR A 95 18.89 25.46 -6.72
C THR A 95 19.18 25.94 -8.14
N LEU A 96 18.39 25.52 -9.13
CA LEU A 96 18.37 26.16 -10.45
C LEU A 96 17.32 27.27 -10.47
N ARG A 97 17.78 28.51 -10.66
CA ARG A 97 17.00 29.59 -11.27
C ARG A 97 17.79 30.06 -12.49
N SER A 98 17.20 29.85 -13.67
CA SER A 98 17.16 30.77 -14.81
C SER A 98 18.44 31.58 -15.13
N GLN A 99 19.14 31.21 -16.21
CA GLN A 99 19.42 32.03 -17.41
C GLN A 99 20.70 31.61 -18.13
N GLY A 100 20.67 31.69 -19.46
CA GLY A 100 21.82 32.17 -20.24
C GLY A 100 22.59 31.14 -21.05
N LYS A 101 22.67 31.40 -22.36
CA LYS A 101 23.39 30.67 -23.42
C LYS A 101 24.92 30.87 -23.39
N CYS A 102 25.58 30.06 -24.24
CA CYS A 102 26.94 30.18 -24.82
C CYS A 102 28.13 29.81 -23.92
N HIS A 103 29.27 29.31 -24.39
CA HIS A 103 29.78 28.62 -25.60
C HIS A 103 31.29 28.42 -25.32
N LEU A 104 31.92 27.41 -25.94
CA LEU A 104 33.38 27.16 -26.06
C LEU A 104 34.08 26.67 -24.77
N GLU A 105 34.46 25.38 -24.70
CA GLU A 105 35.77 24.80 -25.11
C GLU A 105 36.90 25.28 -24.20
N GLU A 106 37.87 24.50 -23.75
CA GLU A 106 38.27 23.09 -23.71
C GLU A 106 39.59 23.12 -22.87
N HIS A 107 40.32 22.00 -22.73
CA HIS A 107 41.73 21.91 -22.27
C HIS A 107 41.99 21.96 -20.74
N LEU A 108 42.74 21.05 -20.08
CA LEU A 108 43.77 20.07 -20.49
C LEU A 108 43.79 18.84 -19.54
N GLU A 109 44.15 17.68 -20.08
CA GLU A 109 44.96 16.68 -19.36
C GLU A 109 46.28 16.51 -20.12
N GLU A 110 47.38 16.71 -19.40
CA GLU A 110 48.75 16.47 -19.83
C GLU A 110 49.06 14.97 -19.73
N HIS A 111 49.69 14.41 -20.77
CA HIS A 111 50.67 13.35 -20.61
C HIS A 111 51.74 13.44 -21.71
N GLU A 112 52.98 13.47 -21.22
CA GLU A 112 54.33 13.54 -21.81
C GLU A 112 54.51 12.78 -23.15
N GLU A 113 54.98 13.49 -24.19
CA GLU A 113 56.38 13.63 -24.65
C GLU A 113 56.96 12.37 -25.31
N ASP A 114 57.03 12.39 -26.65
CA ASP A 114 58.31 12.12 -27.34
C ASP A 114 58.30 12.66 -28.79
N GLU A 115 59.51 12.94 -29.29
CA GLU A 115 59.90 13.28 -30.68
C GLU A 115 59.96 14.76 -31.13
N SER A 116 61.11 15.35 -30.81
CA SER A 116 62.09 16.02 -31.69
C SER A 116 61.64 16.77 -32.95
N SER A 117 61.78 18.10 -32.84
CA SER A 117 62.53 19.03 -33.72
C SER A 117 62.14 19.23 -35.20
N THR A 118 61.68 20.46 -35.42
CA THR A 118 62.04 21.42 -36.50
C THR A 118 61.60 21.14 -37.94
N LYS A 119 60.73 22.02 -38.45
CA LYS A 119 60.72 22.44 -39.86
C LYS A 119 60.77 23.96 -39.94
N ASP A 120 61.83 24.47 -40.55
CA ASP A 120 61.89 25.81 -41.12
C ASP A 120 61.63 25.73 -42.64
N GLY A 121 60.77 26.62 -43.12
CA GLY A 121 61.04 27.41 -44.32
C GLY A 121 60.69 26.84 -45.71
N PRO A 122 60.14 27.65 -46.64
CA PRO A 122 59.54 27.19 -47.90
C PRO A 122 60.40 27.48 -49.14
N SER A 123 60.25 26.71 -50.23
CA SER A 123 60.18 27.22 -51.62
C SER A 123 60.11 26.10 -52.66
N SER A 124 59.32 26.36 -53.71
CA SER A 124 59.36 25.90 -55.11
C SER A 124 60.33 24.78 -55.54
N GLU A 125 59.83 23.77 -56.27
CA GLU A 125 60.13 23.49 -57.69
C GLU A 125 59.48 22.18 -58.19
N GLU A 126 58.90 22.25 -59.40
CA GLU A 126 58.80 21.25 -60.48
C GLU A 126 58.05 19.90 -60.34
N CYS A 127 57.13 19.65 -61.28
CA CYS A 127 56.53 18.36 -61.65
C CYS A 127 57.53 17.53 -62.50
N PRO A 128 57.43 16.18 -62.62
CA PRO A 128 56.46 15.58 -63.56
C PRO A 128 55.88 14.19 -63.22
N VAL A 129 54.60 14.05 -63.56
CA VAL A 129 53.93 12.92 -64.25
C VAL A 129 54.34 11.48 -63.87
N THR A 130 53.38 10.75 -63.31
CA THR A 130 53.23 9.32 -63.63
C THR A 130 51.74 8.98 -63.75
N GLU A 131 51.39 8.36 -64.86
CA GLU A 131 50.04 8.02 -65.29
C GLU A 131 49.39 6.94 -64.41
N MET A 132 48.06 7.02 -64.36
CA MET A 132 47.08 6.25 -63.59
C MET A 132 47.09 4.72 -63.85
N PRO A 133 46.36 3.96 -63.02
CA PRO A 133 45.01 3.59 -63.48
C PRO A 133 43.93 3.93 -62.45
N ASN A 134 42.90 4.65 -62.93
CA ASN A 134 41.62 4.82 -62.27
C ASN A 134 41.11 3.45 -61.83
N THR A 135 41.00 3.25 -60.52
CA THR A 135 40.20 2.17 -59.98
C THR A 135 38.84 2.78 -59.69
N ASP A 136 37.84 2.36 -60.46
CA ASP A 136 36.44 2.75 -60.31
C ASP A 136 36.01 2.65 -58.84
N HIS A 137 35.80 3.80 -58.22
CA HIS A 137 34.93 3.91 -57.04
C HIS A 137 33.48 3.91 -57.53
N ASP A 138 33.03 2.77 -58.03
CA ASP A 138 31.62 2.52 -58.32
C ASP A 138 30.96 1.84 -57.13
N TYR A 139 30.44 2.65 -56.20
CA TYR A 139 29.20 2.41 -55.46
C TYR A 139 28.68 3.79 -55.00
N CYS A 140 28.34 4.65 -55.96
CA CYS A 140 27.39 5.73 -55.70
C CYS A 140 26.01 5.09 -55.54
N VAL A 141 25.67 4.63 -54.33
CA VAL A 141 24.26 4.48 -53.97
C VAL A 141 23.71 5.90 -53.97
N GLU A 142 22.93 6.26 -54.97
CA GLU A 142 22.25 7.55 -54.97
C GLU A 142 21.49 7.68 -53.64
N PRO A 143 21.70 8.76 -52.88
CA PRO A 143 21.00 8.94 -51.62
C PRO A 143 19.51 8.93 -51.92
N MET A 144 18.76 8.00 -51.30
CA MET A 144 17.31 7.91 -51.39
C MET A 144 16.71 9.31 -51.38
N THR A 145 15.84 9.58 -52.35
CA THR A 145 15.18 10.88 -52.48
C THR A 145 14.41 11.19 -51.20
N THR A 146 14.22 12.47 -50.87
CA THR A 146 13.45 12.87 -49.68
C THR A 146 12.04 12.27 -49.67
N GLU A 147 11.44 12.07 -50.85
CA GLU A 147 10.15 11.41 -51.02
C GLU A 147 10.20 9.92 -50.63
N GLU A 148 11.23 9.19 -51.07
CA GLU A 148 11.44 7.77 -50.70
C GLU A 148 11.74 7.62 -49.21
N GLN A 149 12.52 8.54 -48.62
CA GLN A 149 12.77 8.58 -47.18
C GLN A 149 11.48 8.82 -46.39
N LEU A 150 10.59 9.70 -46.87
CA LEU A 150 9.29 9.96 -46.26
C LEU A 150 8.36 8.75 -46.34
N VAL A 151 8.34 8.03 -47.47
CA VAL A 151 7.55 6.81 -47.63
C VAL A 151 8.06 5.72 -46.69
N ALA A 152 9.37 5.43 -46.70
CA ALA A 152 9.97 4.42 -45.83
C ALA A 152 9.77 4.74 -44.34
N ALA A 153 9.88 6.01 -43.93
CA ALA A 153 9.63 6.42 -42.55
C ALA A 153 8.15 6.24 -42.15
N ARG A 154 7.19 6.51 -43.05
CA ARG A 154 5.76 6.30 -42.78
C ARG A 154 5.41 4.82 -42.65
N GLU A 155 5.98 3.98 -43.50
CA GLU A 155 5.84 2.52 -43.42
C GLU A 155 6.40 1.98 -42.11
N GLU A 156 7.58 2.47 -41.71
CA GLU A 156 8.21 2.08 -40.45
C GLU A 156 7.41 2.52 -39.22
N ILE A 157 6.88 3.75 -39.23
CA ILE A 157 5.98 4.22 -38.17
C ILE A 157 4.73 3.34 -38.11
N SER A 158 4.15 2.96 -39.24
CA SER A 158 2.99 2.08 -39.28
C SER A 158 3.31 0.70 -38.69
N ARG A 159 4.45 0.11 -39.09
CA ARG A 159 4.93 -1.17 -38.56
C ARG A 159 5.17 -1.12 -37.05
N LEU A 160 5.94 -0.14 -36.57
CA LEU A 160 6.24 0.03 -35.14
C LEU A 160 4.98 0.35 -34.33
N SER A 161 4.00 1.04 -34.91
CA SER A 161 2.71 1.30 -34.25
C SER A 161 1.91 0.01 -34.05
N ALA A 162 1.85 -0.84 -35.07
CA ALA A 162 1.17 -2.14 -35.00
C ALA A 162 1.87 -3.09 -34.02
N GLU A 163 3.20 -3.13 -34.01
CA GLU A 163 3.96 -3.92 -33.04
C GLU A 163 3.74 -3.42 -31.60
N ASN A 164 3.75 -2.10 -31.38
CA ASN A 164 3.45 -1.53 -30.06
C ASN A 164 2.03 -1.87 -29.59
N GLU A 165 1.06 -1.90 -30.49
CA GLU A 165 -0.32 -2.27 -30.17
C GLU A 165 -0.43 -3.76 -29.82
N ALA A 166 0.25 -4.62 -30.59
CA ALA A 166 0.36 -6.05 -30.28
C ALA A 166 1.02 -6.30 -28.91
N LEU A 167 2.13 -5.61 -28.61
CA LEU A 167 2.80 -5.71 -27.31
C LEU A 167 1.92 -5.19 -26.16
N LYS A 168 1.17 -4.10 -26.36
CA LYS A 168 0.20 -3.59 -25.37
C LYS A 168 -0.95 -4.56 -25.11
N SER A 169 -1.40 -5.28 -26.13
CA SER A 169 -2.44 -6.31 -25.99
C SER A 169 -1.97 -7.51 -25.15
N GLN A 170 -0.67 -7.74 -25.04
CA GLN A 170 -0.07 -8.80 -24.23
C GLN A 170 0.19 -8.39 -22.77
N GLN A 171 0.15 -7.08 -22.45
CA GLN A 171 0.39 -6.61 -21.09
C GLN A 171 -0.80 -6.93 -20.17
N PHE A 172 -0.55 -7.21 -18.90
CA PHE A 172 -1.64 -7.37 -17.94
C PHE A 172 -2.24 -6.00 -17.62
N GLY A 173 -3.49 -5.77 -18.05
CA GLY A 173 -4.19 -4.51 -17.81
C GLY A 173 -5.68 -4.62 -18.09
N ILE A 174 -6.45 -3.69 -17.52
CA ILE A 174 -7.92 -3.73 -17.57
C ILE A 174 -8.47 -3.77 -19.00
N GLN A 175 -7.78 -3.12 -19.93
CA GLN A 175 -8.14 -3.08 -21.35
C GLN A 175 -8.27 -4.48 -21.97
N ASN A 176 -7.54 -5.48 -21.46
CA ASN A 176 -7.56 -6.83 -22.02
C ASN A 176 -8.70 -7.71 -21.45
N PHE A 177 -9.45 -7.18 -20.48
CA PHE A 177 -10.56 -7.91 -19.83
C PHE A 177 -11.93 -7.29 -20.08
N MET A 178 -12.01 -6.10 -20.72
CA MET A 178 -13.26 -5.34 -20.88
C MET A 178 -14.38 -6.12 -21.60
N GLY A 179 -14.03 -7.05 -22.50
CA GLY A 179 -15.00 -7.89 -23.22
C GLY A 179 -15.42 -9.18 -22.50
N ASN A 180 -14.90 -9.46 -21.31
CA ASN A 180 -15.19 -10.72 -20.59
C ASN A 180 -15.66 -10.46 -19.15
N PRO A 181 -16.99 -10.41 -18.92
CA PRO A 181 -17.57 -10.16 -17.60
C PRO A 181 -17.09 -11.15 -16.53
N LYS A 182 -16.87 -12.43 -16.89
CA LYS A 182 -16.37 -13.44 -15.94
C LYS A 182 -14.97 -13.11 -15.44
N LEU A 183 -14.08 -12.63 -16.32
CA LEU A 183 -12.74 -12.21 -15.92
C LEU A 183 -12.78 -10.90 -15.11
N ILE A 184 -13.67 -9.96 -15.44
CA ILE A 184 -13.87 -8.76 -14.62
C ILE A 184 -14.32 -9.14 -13.21
N GLN A 185 -15.33 -10.00 -13.09
CA GLN A 185 -15.81 -10.49 -11.79
C GLN A 185 -14.74 -11.23 -11.01
N PHE A 186 -13.96 -12.08 -11.69
CA PHE A 186 -12.86 -12.82 -11.09
C PHE A 186 -11.78 -11.88 -10.52
N TYR A 187 -11.30 -10.92 -11.31
CA TYR A 187 -10.20 -10.04 -10.90
C TYR A 187 -10.63 -8.90 -9.97
N THR A 188 -11.87 -8.43 -10.07
CA THR A 188 -12.28 -7.17 -9.42
C THR A 188 -13.45 -7.33 -8.44
N GLY A 189 -14.24 -8.38 -8.57
CA GLY A 189 -15.49 -8.57 -7.84
C GLY A 189 -16.70 -7.84 -8.46
N PHE A 190 -16.50 -6.93 -9.41
CA PHE A 190 -17.61 -6.26 -10.10
C PHE A 190 -18.29 -7.19 -11.12
N PRO A 191 -19.60 -7.06 -11.34
CA PRO A 191 -20.34 -7.96 -12.24
C PRO A 191 -19.87 -7.86 -13.70
N ASP A 192 -19.49 -6.67 -14.14
CA ASP A 192 -19.10 -6.37 -15.51
C ASP A 192 -18.20 -5.12 -15.60
N TYR A 193 -17.64 -4.90 -16.80
CA TYR A 193 -16.74 -3.78 -17.06
C TYR A 193 -17.44 -2.42 -16.97
N ASP A 194 -18.71 -2.33 -17.36
CA ASP A 194 -19.45 -1.06 -17.36
C ASP A 194 -19.69 -0.56 -15.94
N THR A 195 -20.06 -1.44 -15.02
CA THR A 195 -20.20 -1.14 -13.60
C THR A 195 -18.87 -0.72 -12.99
N LEU A 196 -17.80 -1.47 -13.26
CA LEU A 196 -16.44 -1.13 -12.81
C LEU A 196 -16.00 0.25 -13.34
N ARG A 197 -16.24 0.51 -14.62
CA ARG A 197 -15.89 1.76 -15.29
C ARG A 197 -16.71 2.91 -14.74
N ALA A 198 -18.00 2.74 -14.49
CA ALA A 198 -18.86 3.77 -13.90
C ALA A 198 -18.34 4.19 -12.51
N VAL A 199 -18.00 3.22 -11.65
CA VAL A 199 -17.38 3.51 -10.34
C VAL A 199 -16.05 4.23 -10.50
N PHE A 200 -15.19 3.78 -11.41
CA PHE A 200 -13.91 4.45 -11.65
C PHE A 200 -14.09 5.89 -12.14
N LEU A 201 -15.01 6.14 -13.08
CA LEU A 201 -15.30 7.48 -13.60
C LEU A 201 -15.83 8.42 -12.52
N ALA A 202 -16.64 7.92 -11.57
CA ALA A 202 -17.10 8.70 -10.44
C ALA A 202 -15.96 9.10 -9.48
N LEU A 203 -14.96 8.23 -9.32
CA LEU A 203 -13.77 8.48 -8.48
C LEU A 203 -12.72 9.33 -9.21
N GLN A 204 -12.62 9.23 -10.54
CA GLN A 204 -11.53 9.78 -11.34
C GLN A 204 -11.19 11.26 -11.04
N PRO A 205 -12.15 12.20 -10.91
CA PRO A 205 -11.84 13.62 -10.73
C PRO A 205 -11.02 13.90 -9.46
N THR A 206 -11.32 13.22 -8.36
CA THR A 206 -10.56 13.37 -7.10
C THR A 206 -9.35 12.45 -7.07
N ALA A 207 -9.45 11.27 -7.67
CA ALA A 207 -8.37 10.28 -7.79
C ALA A 207 -7.13 10.86 -8.51
N GLN A 208 -7.32 11.69 -9.54
CA GLN A 208 -6.23 12.35 -10.27
C GLN A 208 -5.41 13.31 -9.40
N THR A 209 -6.00 13.83 -8.32
CA THR A 209 -5.34 14.75 -7.38
C THR A 209 -4.68 14.03 -6.20
N MET A 210 -4.77 12.70 -6.13
CA MET A 210 -4.18 11.92 -5.04
C MET A 210 -2.67 12.19 -4.93
N ALA A 211 -2.25 12.70 -3.78
CA ALA A 211 -0.85 12.67 -3.39
C ALA A 211 -0.48 11.24 -2.99
N SER A 212 0.65 10.74 -3.48
CA SER A 212 1.16 9.43 -3.07
C SER A 212 1.38 9.39 -1.56
N TRP A 213 1.18 8.23 -0.94
CA TRP A 213 1.51 8.05 0.48
C TRP A 213 2.96 8.45 0.81
N ALA A 214 3.89 8.27 -0.14
CA ALA A 214 5.27 8.71 -0.03
C ALA A 214 5.43 10.24 -0.04
N GLN A 215 4.52 11.01 -0.66
CA GLN A 215 4.47 12.47 -0.55
C GLN A 215 3.90 12.89 0.81
N VAL A 216 2.82 12.26 1.27
CA VAL A 216 2.18 12.53 2.57
C VAL A 216 3.15 12.30 3.75
N GLN A 217 3.94 11.21 3.71
CA GLN A 217 4.97 10.93 4.73
C GLN A 217 6.14 11.95 4.73
N ARG A 218 6.39 12.61 3.60
CA ARG A 218 7.46 13.62 3.47
C ARG A 218 7.01 15.03 3.89
N THR A 219 5.70 15.30 3.93
CA THR A 219 5.13 16.62 4.22
C THR A 219 4.61 16.79 5.65
N SER A 220 4.73 15.77 6.52
CA SER A 220 4.34 15.88 7.95
C SER A 220 5.18 16.87 8.79
N GLY A 221 5.90 17.82 8.17
CA GLY A 221 6.77 18.79 8.85
C GLY A 221 6.96 20.16 8.18
N THR A 222 6.39 20.47 7.02
CA THR A 222 6.54 21.81 6.38
C THR A 222 5.32 22.25 5.57
N ASN A 223 5.07 23.57 5.61
CA ASN A 223 3.93 24.34 5.09
C ASN A 223 3.13 23.77 3.90
N GLN A 224 1.80 23.80 4.07
CA GLN A 224 0.73 23.24 3.23
C GLN A 224 0.59 23.80 1.80
N HIS A 225 1.48 24.66 1.29
CA HIS A 225 1.23 25.41 0.06
C HIS A 225 2.06 25.01 -1.16
N THR A 226 2.80 23.90 -1.10
CA THR A 226 3.57 23.42 -2.25
C THR A 226 3.40 21.93 -2.41
N LEU A 227 2.95 21.52 -3.62
CA LEU A 227 2.89 20.16 -4.20
C LEU A 227 1.49 19.53 -4.33
N ARG A 228 0.75 19.96 -5.36
CA ARG A 228 -0.32 19.19 -6.01
C ARG A 228 0.19 18.53 -7.30
N VAL A 229 1.28 17.78 -7.23
CA VAL A 229 1.67 16.90 -8.35
C VAL A 229 1.14 15.52 -8.00
N GLY A 230 0.03 15.14 -8.63
CA GLY A 230 -0.65 13.86 -8.40
C GLY A 230 0.32 12.69 -8.57
N PHE A 231 -0.01 11.56 -7.93
CA PHE A 231 0.76 10.34 -8.03
C PHE A 231 0.80 9.83 -9.48
N GLN A 232 1.83 10.25 -10.21
CA GLN A 232 2.16 9.71 -11.51
C GLN A 232 3.16 8.57 -11.31
N ALA A 233 2.67 7.35 -11.16
CA ALA A 233 3.48 6.20 -11.56
C ALA A 233 3.66 6.36 -13.08
N GLN A 234 4.82 6.86 -13.52
CA GLN A 234 5.06 7.37 -14.89
C GLN A 234 4.79 6.36 -16.02
N HIS A 235 4.49 5.10 -15.70
CA HIS A 235 4.19 4.02 -16.65
C HIS A 235 2.84 3.30 -16.45
N LEU A 236 2.02 3.66 -15.45
CA LEU A 236 0.74 2.98 -15.20
C LEU A 236 -0.43 3.96 -15.11
N SER A 237 -1.42 3.78 -16.00
CA SER A 237 -2.65 4.59 -16.01
C SER A 237 -3.38 4.49 -14.66
N LEU A 238 -4.08 5.56 -14.29
CA LEU A 238 -4.82 5.59 -13.02
C LEU A 238 -5.86 4.46 -12.93
N PHE A 239 -6.48 4.09 -14.05
CA PHE A 239 -7.41 2.96 -14.10
C PHE A 239 -6.71 1.62 -13.88
N ASN A 240 -5.52 1.42 -14.45
CA ASN A 240 -4.74 0.21 -14.19
C ASN A 240 -4.20 0.16 -12.75
N GLN A 241 -3.93 1.30 -12.12
CA GLN A 241 -3.60 1.35 -10.68
C GLN A 241 -4.81 0.91 -9.82
N PHE A 242 -6.01 1.40 -10.14
CA PHE A 242 -7.25 0.97 -9.48
C PHE A 242 -7.50 -0.53 -9.69
N PHE A 243 -7.37 -1.00 -10.93
CA PHE A 243 -7.50 -2.42 -11.28
C PHE A 243 -6.49 -3.30 -10.53
N MET A 244 -5.22 -2.87 -10.42
CA MET A 244 -4.20 -3.56 -9.61
C MET A 244 -4.62 -3.68 -8.13
N PHE A 245 -5.13 -2.60 -7.55
CA PHE A 245 -5.63 -2.61 -6.18
C PHE A 245 -6.80 -3.60 -6.01
N LEU A 246 -7.76 -3.59 -6.94
CA LEU A 246 -8.89 -4.53 -6.93
C LEU A 246 -8.41 -5.98 -7.04
N CYS A 247 -7.48 -6.29 -7.95
CA CYS A 247 -6.85 -7.61 -8.06
C CYS A 247 -6.19 -8.03 -6.75
N ARG A 248 -5.49 -7.11 -6.07
CA ARG A 248 -4.84 -7.37 -4.79
C ARG A 248 -5.85 -7.77 -3.73
N ILE A 249 -6.94 -7.01 -3.57
CA ILE A 249 -7.92 -7.27 -2.52
C ILE A 249 -8.81 -8.48 -2.82
N ARG A 250 -9.22 -8.64 -4.09
CA ARG A 250 -10.14 -9.69 -4.52
C ARG A 250 -9.50 -11.07 -4.49
N LEU A 251 -8.30 -11.20 -5.06
CA LEU A 251 -7.62 -12.49 -5.23
C LEU A 251 -6.50 -12.73 -4.19
N GLY A 252 -6.16 -11.73 -3.38
CA GLY A 252 -5.09 -11.86 -2.39
C GLY A 252 -3.69 -12.03 -3.01
N LEU A 253 -3.49 -11.62 -4.27
CA LEU A 253 -2.23 -11.81 -5.02
C LEU A 253 -1.03 -11.15 -4.34
N LEU A 254 0.11 -11.83 -4.26
CA LEU A 254 1.33 -11.30 -3.64
C LEU A 254 1.84 -10.06 -4.40
N GLU A 255 2.42 -9.10 -3.68
CA GLU A 255 2.95 -7.87 -4.30
C GLU A 255 3.99 -8.16 -5.40
N GLN A 256 4.80 -9.21 -5.23
CA GLN A 256 5.79 -9.64 -6.23
C GLN A 256 5.14 -10.17 -7.52
N ASP A 257 4.02 -10.87 -7.42
CA ASP A 257 3.27 -11.36 -8.59
C ASP A 257 2.63 -10.19 -9.35
N LEU A 258 2.01 -9.25 -8.62
CA LEU A 258 1.48 -8.01 -9.20
C LEU A 258 2.58 -7.16 -9.86
N ALA A 259 3.77 -7.10 -9.26
CA ALA A 259 4.92 -6.38 -9.82
C ALA A 259 5.32 -6.93 -11.20
N LEU A 260 5.36 -8.26 -11.33
CA LEU A 260 5.64 -8.93 -12.60
C LEU A 260 4.53 -8.70 -13.64
N ARG A 261 3.26 -8.90 -13.26
CA ARG A 261 2.11 -8.74 -14.17
C ARG A 261 2.04 -7.33 -14.77
N PHE A 262 2.16 -6.33 -13.93
CA PHE A 262 2.04 -4.93 -14.34
C PHE A 262 3.37 -4.28 -14.76
N ASN A 263 4.46 -5.05 -14.79
CA ASN A 263 5.81 -4.58 -15.13
C ASN A 263 6.24 -3.32 -14.34
N VAL A 264 6.09 -3.38 -13.02
CA VAL A 264 6.49 -2.31 -12.09
C VAL A 264 7.29 -2.89 -10.93
N SER A 265 8.01 -2.05 -10.18
CA SER A 265 8.69 -2.53 -8.96
C SER A 265 7.67 -2.96 -7.88
N GLN A 266 8.04 -3.94 -7.05
CA GLN A 266 7.23 -4.31 -5.86
C GLN A 266 6.94 -3.10 -4.96
N SER A 267 7.91 -2.19 -4.82
CA SER A 267 7.72 -0.95 -4.06
C SER A 267 6.64 -0.04 -4.65
N THR A 268 6.46 -0.07 -5.98
CA THR A 268 5.40 0.67 -6.67
C THR A 268 4.03 0.04 -6.37
N VAL A 269 3.93 -1.29 -6.44
CA VAL A 269 2.70 -2.02 -6.08
C VAL A 269 2.26 -1.70 -4.66
N SER A 270 3.19 -1.78 -3.70
CA SER A 270 2.89 -1.51 -2.29
C SER A 270 2.38 -0.08 -2.09
N ARG A 271 3.02 0.92 -2.71
CA ARG A 271 2.56 2.32 -2.67
C ARG A 271 1.19 2.51 -3.32
N ILE A 272 0.93 1.87 -4.47
CA ILE A 272 -0.37 1.90 -5.14
C ILE A 272 -1.44 1.35 -4.20
N CYS A 273 -1.21 0.16 -3.65
CA CYS A 273 -2.21 -0.52 -2.81
C CYS A 273 -2.55 0.29 -1.56
N VAL A 274 -1.55 0.82 -0.85
CA VAL A 274 -1.78 1.66 0.33
C VAL A 274 -2.46 2.98 -0.03
N THR A 275 -2.07 3.61 -1.15
CA THR A 275 -2.68 4.88 -1.58
C THR A 275 -4.16 4.68 -1.94
N TRP A 276 -4.48 3.65 -2.73
CA TRP A 276 -5.88 3.34 -3.08
C TRP A 276 -6.70 2.87 -1.89
N ALA A 277 -6.14 2.08 -0.96
CA ALA A 277 -6.85 1.68 0.25
C ALA A 277 -7.29 2.90 1.07
N ASN A 278 -6.37 3.86 1.31
CA ASN A 278 -6.70 5.07 2.07
C ASN A 278 -7.64 5.99 1.31
N TYR A 279 -7.41 6.21 0.01
CA TYR A 279 -8.27 7.06 -0.80
C TYR A 279 -9.70 6.52 -0.86
N LEU A 280 -9.88 5.23 -1.17
CA LEU A 280 -11.20 4.61 -1.22
C LEU A 280 -11.86 4.59 0.16
N TYR A 281 -11.10 4.41 1.24
CA TYR A 281 -11.65 4.51 2.59
C TYR A 281 -12.29 5.89 2.84
N PHE A 282 -11.61 6.97 2.46
CA PHE A 282 -12.20 8.32 2.59
C PHE A 282 -13.37 8.55 1.64
N MET A 283 -13.24 8.17 0.37
CA MET A 283 -14.28 8.42 -0.63
C MET A 283 -15.54 7.60 -0.36
N LEU A 284 -15.39 6.29 -0.15
CA LEU A 284 -16.49 5.38 0.13
C LEU A 284 -17.06 5.63 1.52
N GLY A 285 -16.23 5.97 2.52
CA GLY A 285 -16.68 6.34 3.85
C GLY A 285 -17.42 7.68 3.93
N SER A 286 -17.31 8.53 2.89
CA SER A 286 -18.10 9.76 2.77
C SER A 286 -19.47 9.53 2.13
N LEU A 287 -19.74 8.33 1.59
CA LEU A 287 -21.05 7.99 1.05
C LEU A 287 -22.03 7.79 2.21
N PRO A 288 -23.25 8.35 2.14
CA PRO A 288 -24.30 8.11 3.13
C PRO A 288 -24.89 6.71 2.94
N ILE A 289 -24.12 5.67 3.27
CA ILE A 289 -24.54 4.27 3.13
C ILE A 289 -25.56 3.85 4.19
N TRP A 290 -25.73 4.65 5.25
CA TRP A 290 -26.79 4.45 6.23
C TRP A 290 -28.08 5.11 5.73
N PRO A 291 -29.08 4.32 5.27
CA PRO A 291 -30.32 4.88 4.75
C PRO A 291 -31.14 5.53 5.86
N SER A 292 -32.00 6.49 5.50
CA SER A 292 -32.92 7.13 6.44
C SER A 292 -34.09 6.22 6.82
N ARG A 293 -34.80 6.61 7.90
CA ARG A 293 -36.25 6.40 8.12
C ARG A 293 -37.00 5.73 6.97
N ALA A 294 -37.47 6.64 6.13
CA ALA A 294 -38.33 6.41 4.99
C ALA A 294 -37.67 5.59 3.88
N ALA A 295 -36.37 5.75 3.64
CA ALA A 295 -35.69 4.98 2.60
C ALA A 295 -35.67 3.48 2.92
N VAL A 296 -35.51 3.12 4.21
CA VAL A 296 -35.63 1.72 4.65
C VAL A 296 -37.05 1.22 4.42
N ASP A 297 -38.07 1.98 4.81
CA ASP A 297 -39.48 1.58 4.64
C ASP A 297 -39.88 1.39 3.18
N GLU A 298 -39.41 2.26 2.30
CA GLU A 298 -39.65 2.20 0.86
C GLU A 298 -39.05 0.94 0.22
N LEU A 299 -37.78 0.65 0.55
CA LEU A 299 -37.02 -0.46 -0.04
C LEU A 299 -37.23 -1.79 0.69
N MET A 300 -37.89 -1.79 1.86
CA MET A 300 -38.07 -3.00 2.66
C MET A 300 -38.92 -4.04 1.91
N PRO A 301 -38.43 -5.29 1.75
CA PRO A 301 -39.22 -6.35 1.14
C PRO A 301 -40.47 -6.69 1.96
N GLU A 302 -41.54 -7.07 1.29
CA GLU A 302 -42.87 -7.31 1.88
C GLU A 302 -42.85 -8.37 2.99
N TYR A 303 -41.99 -9.37 2.86
CA TYR A 303 -41.78 -10.37 3.90
C TYR A 303 -41.22 -9.75 5.20
N PHE A 304 -40.26 -8.81 5.09
CA PHE A 304 -39.76 -8.04 6.25
C PHE A 304 -40.84 -7.11 6.82
N LYS A 305 -41.58 -6.41 5.96
CA LYS A 305 -42.68 -5.51 6.40
C LYS A 305 -43.75 -6.26 7.20
N SER A 306 -44.10 -7.49 6.78
CA SER A 306 -45.14 -8.29 7.45
C SER A 306 -44.74 -8.84 8.81
N LEU A 307 -43.46 -9.18 9.00
CA LEU A 307 -42.97 -9.85 10.23
C LEU A 307 -42.25 -8.91 11.18
N TYR A 308 -41.43 -8.00 10.66
CA TYR A 308 -40.55 -7.12 11.43
C TYR A 308 -40.45 -5.71 10.80
N PRO A 309 -41.56 -4.96 10.70
CA PRO A 309 -41.62 -3.68 9.98
C PRO A 309 -40.68 -2.62 10.55
N LYS A 310 -40.38 -2.68 11.85
CA LYS A 310 -39.47 -1.73 12.51
C LYS A 310 -37.99 -2.02 12.29
N THR A 311 -37.63 -3.10 11.58
CA THR A 311 -36.22 -3.46 11.38
C THR A 311 -35.48 -2.37 10.63
N ARG A 312 -34.49 -1.76 11.27
CA ARG A 312 -33.57 -0.81 10.65
C ARG A 312 -32.36 -1.51 10.04
N VAL A 313 -31.81 -2.47 10.77
CA VAL A 313 -30.56 -3.13 10.39
C VAL A 313 -30.52 -4.56 10.95
N GLN A 314 -29.96 -5.48 10.18
CA GLN A 314 -29.52 -6.79 10.66
C GLN A 314 -28.02 -6.71 10.92
N THR A 315 -27.57 -7.08 12.13
CA THR A 315 -26.15 -6.99 12.48
C THR A 315 -25.60 -8.33 12.94
N ALA A 316 -24.33 -8.56 12.60
CA ALA A 316 -23.57 -9.70 13.05
C ALA A 316 -22.09 -9.34 13.12
N SER A 317 -21.33 -10.09 13.93
CA SER A 317 -19.88 -9.91 13.99
C SER A 317 -19.17 -10.81 12.99
N SER A 318 -18.41 -10.20 12.10
CA SER A 318 -17.50 -10.91 11.20
C SER A 318 -16.14 -11.06 11.84
N LYS A 319 -15.63 -12.29 11.88
CA LYS A 319 -14.27 -12.62 12.29
C LYS A 319 -13.39 -12.71 11.04
N VAL A 320 -12.36 -11.89 10.99
CA VAL A 320 -11.49 -11.66 9.84
C VAL A 320 -10.06 -11.86 10.31
N LEU A 321 -9.60 -13.12 10.23
CA LEU A 321 -8.22 -13.55 10.48
C LEU A 321 -7.57 -13.31 11.83
N ASN A 322 -6.69 -14.27 12.14
CA ASN A 322 -6.05 -14.48 13.41
C ASN A 322 -4.62 -13.78 13.46
N SER A 323 -4.45 -12.45 13.73
CA SER A 323 -3.32 -11.64 14.33
C SER A 323 -3.44 -10.72 15.64
N GLU A 324 -2.63 -10.94 16.72
CA GLU A 324 -2.22 -10.33 18.06
C GLU A 324 -3.03 -10.15 19.43
N THR A 325 -3.20 -11.25 20.19
CA THR A 325 -3.34 -11.49 21.65
C THR A 325 -3.45 -13.02 21.79
N TYR A 326 -2.39 -13.64 22.29
CA TYR A 326 -2.12 -15.07 22.20
C TYR A 326 -3.20 -15.95 22.88
N SER A 327 -3.84 -16.85 22.10
CA SER A 327 -4.59 -17.98 22.66
C SER A 327 -3.74 -19.25 22.56
N HIS A 328 -3.43 -19.85 23.72
CA HIS A 328 -2.60 -21.05 23.85
C HIS A 328 -3.10 -22.24 23.00
N TYR A 329 -4.38 -22.21 22.59
CA TYR A 329 -5.05 -23.29 21.88
C TYR A 329 -5.02 -23.17 20.34
N LYS A 330 -4.77 -21.98 19.75
CA LYS A 330 -4.93 -21.78 18.28
C LYS A 330 -3.84 -20.96 17.56
N GLY A 331 -2.80 -20.49 18.25
CA GLY A 331 -1.53 -20.06 17.61
C GLY A 331 -1.57 -18.89 16.62
N THR A 332 -2.65 -18.10 16.53
CA THR A 332 -2.84 -16.91 15.67
C THR A 332 -3.91 -15.98 16.37
N THR A 333 -4.13 -14.66 16.07
CA THR A 333 -5.17 -13.81 16.79
C THR A 333 -6.30 -13.01 16.09
N THR A 334 -7.56 -13.39 16.27
CA THR A 334 -8.64 -12.98 15.37
C THR A 334 -8.88 -11.47 15.42
N LEU A 335 -9.12 -10.79 14.30
CA LEU A 335 -9.75 -9.48 14.30
C LEU A 335 -11.25 -9.66 14.10
N LYS A 336 -12.04 -8.81 14.75
CA LYS A 336 -13.50 -8.87 14.73
C LYS A 336 -14.05 -7.50 14.37
N SER A 337 -15.02 -7.48 13.48
CA SER A 337 -15.75 -6.26 13.08
C SER A 337 -17.26 -6.53 13.18
N LEU A 338 -18.02 -5.49 13.51
CA LEU A 338 -19.46 -5.49 13.44
C LEU A 338 -19.88 -5.00 12.05
N VAL A 339 -20.68 -5.79 11.36
CA VAL A 339 -21.27 -5.42 10.07
C VAL A 339 -22.79 -5.35 10.18
N GLY A 340 -23.38 -4.47 9.39
CA GLY A 340 -24.83 -4.26 9.34
C GLY A 340 -25.31 -4.19 7.89
N ILE A 341 -26.42 -4.88 7.62
CA ILE A 341 -27.17 -4.76 6.36
C ILE A 341 -28.57 -4.21 6.62
N SER A 342 -29.10 -3.44 5.68
CA SER A 342 -30.52 -3.10 5.67
C SER A 342 -31.39 -4.30 5.26
N PRO A 343 -32.71 -4.24 5.51
CA PRO A 343 -33.64 -5.31 5.15
C PRO A 343 -33.70 -5.68 3.67
N ASP A 344 -33.32 -4.78 2.76
CA ASP A 344 -33.17 -5.01 1.31
C ASP A 344 -31.87 -5.76 0.95
N GLY A 345 -30.97 -5.97 1.91
CA GLY A 345 -29.71 -6.69 1.72
C GLY A 345 -28.49 -5.81 1.41
N SER A 346 -28.64 -4.49 1.36
CA SER A 346 -27.53 -3.55 1.15
C SER A 346 -26.61 -3.47 2.39
N MET A 347 -25.29 -3.40 2.20
CA MET A 347 -24.33 -3.15 3.29
C MET A 347 -24.44 -1.69 3.73
N THR A 348 -24.92 -1.46 4.95
CA THR A 348 -25.17 -0.12 5.50
C THR A 348 -24.22 0.26 6.62
N PHE A 349 -23.50 -0.70 7.20
CA PHE A 349 -22.58 -0.44 8.29
C PHE A 349 -21.40 -1.41 8.30
N VAL A 350 -20.18 -0.89 8.46
CA VAL A 350 -18.95 -1.66 8.64
C VAL A 350 -18.10 -0.98 9.71
N SER A 351 -17.93 -1.60 10.88
CA SER A 351 -17.09 -1.04 11.93
C SER A 351 -15.60 -1.22 11.64
N SER A 352 -14.76 -0.45 12.34
CA SER A 352 -13.34 -0.77 12.52
C SER A 352 -13.14 -2.20 13.03
N LEU A 353 -11.93 -2.71 12.87
CA LEU A 353 -11.51 -4.00 13.40
C LEU A 353 -11.07 -3.86 14.86
N TYR A 354 -11.51 -4.81 15.68
CA TYR A 354 -11.21 -4.95 17.10
C TYR A 354 -10.53 -6.30 17.36
N THR A 355 -10.02 -6.49 18.57
CA THR A 355 -9.46 -7.77 19.00
C THR A 355 -10.55 -8.85 18.96
N GLY A 356 -10.18 -10.07 18.61
CA GLY A 356 -11.14 -11.15 18.35
C GLY A 356 -11.85 -11.68 19.58
N SER A 357 -11.31 -11.36 20.76
CA SER A 357 -11.89 -11.64 22.06
C SER A 357 -12.95 -10.62 22.49
N ILE A 358 -13.10 -9.49 21.77
CA ILE A 358 -14.13 -8.51 22.10
C ILE A 358 -15.52 -9.15 22.05
N SER A 359 -16.33 -8.90 23.08
CA SER A 359 -17.70 -9.39 23.10
C SER A 359 -18.55 -8.68 22.06
N ASP A 360 -19.63 -9.33 21.61
CA ASP A 360 -20.60 -8.72 20.69
C ASP A 360 -21.28 -7.48 21.30
N LYS A 361 -21.41 -7.45 22.62
CA LYS A 361 -21.93 -6.31 23.36
C LYS A 361 -20.98 -5.13 23.36
N GLU A 362 -19.70 -5.35 23.67
CA GLU A 362 -18.69 -4.29 23.68
C GLU A 362 -18.45 -3.71 22.29
N ILE A 363 -18.35 -4.55 21.25
CA ILE A 363 -18.17 -4.05 19.89
C ILE A 363 -19.37 -3.21 19.44
N THR A 364 -20.59 -3.57 19.84
CA THR A 364 -21.79 -2.75 19.57
C THR A 364 -21.65 -1.36 20.20
N LYS A 365 -21.21 -1.27 21.47
CA LYS A 365 -20.97 0.01 22.16
C LYS A 365 -19.86 0.84 21.53
N SER A 366 -18.77 0.20 21.10
CA SER A 366 -17.57 0.91 20.61
C SER A 366 -17.56 1.19 19.10
N SER A 367 -18.42 0.52 18.32
CA SER A 367 -18.43 0.62 16.85
C SER A 367 -19.01 1.92 16.31
N GLY A 368 -19.80 2.64 17.11
CA GLY A 368 -20.52 3.83 16.70
C GLY A 368 -21.89 3.57 16.05
N ILE A 369 -22.32 2.30 15.90
CA ILE A 369 -23.62 1.97 15.31
C ILE A 369 -24.81 2.55 16.09
N LEU A 370 -24.69 2.65 17.41
CA LEU A 370 -25.74 3.17 18.29
C LEU A 370 -26.09 4.63 17.97
N ASN A 371 -25.11 5.41 17.50
CA ASN A 371 -25.29 6.81 17.13
C ASN A 371 -26.10 7.00 15.83
N LEU A 372 -26.33 5.91 15.08
CA LEU A 372 -27.04 5.92 13.80
C LEU A 372 -28.49 5.45 13.93
N LEU A 373 -28.85 4.84 15.06
CA LEU A 373 -30.19 4.32 15.32
C LEU A 373 -31.10 5.44 15.85
N GLU A 374 -32.36 5.39 15.44
CA GLU A 374 -33.41 6.31 15.86
C GLU A 374 -34.34 5.65 16.90
N GLU A 375 -35.06 6.43 17.69
CA GLU A 375 -36.05 5.91 18.65
C GLU A 375 -37.10 5.05 17.93
N GLY A 376 -37.37 3.86 18.47
CA GLY A 376 -38.33 2.91 17.91
C GLY A 376 -37.78 2.02 16.79
N ASP A 377 -36.51 2.20 16.36
CA ASP A 377 -35.86 1.27 15.44
C ASP A 377 -35.68 -0.12 16.06
N ALA A 378 -35.69 -1.15 15.22
CA ALA A 378 -35.39 -2.51 15.63
C ALA A 378 -34.10 -3.04 14.98
N VAL A 379 -33.26 -3.70 15.77
CA VAL A 379 -32.00 -4.32 15.35
C VAL A 379 -32.13 -5.83 15.45
N MET A 380 -31.98 -6.53 14.32
CA MET A 380 -32.02 -7.99 14.29
C MET A 380 -30.61 -8.56 14.44
N VAL A 381 -30.43 -9.47 15.41
CA VAL A 381 -29.10 -10.03 15.74
C VAL A 381 -29.17 -11.53 16.04
N ASP A 382 -27.98 -12.15 16.10
CA ASP A 382 -27.82 -13.55 16.50
C ASP A 382 -28.27 -13.81 17.95
N LYS A 383 -28.70 -15.04 18.24
CA LYS A 383 -29.13 -15.45 19.60
C LYS A 383 -28.09 -15.16 20.70
N GLY A 384 -26.80 -15.12 20.36
CA GLY A 384 -25.71 -14.81 21.30
C GLY A 384 -25.46 -13.31 21.55
N PHE A 385 -26.10 -12.41 20.78
CA PHE A 385 -25.91 -10.97 20.90
C PHE A 385 -26.80 -10.40 22.02
N LEU A 386 -26.28 -10.41 23.24
CA LEU A 386 -26.94 -9.84 24.42
C LEU A 386 -26.77 -8.32 24.46
N ILE A 387 -27.49 -7.61 23.58
CA ILE A 387 -27.43 -6.14 23.43
C ILE A 387 -28.72 -5.42 23.83
N LYS A 388 -29.69 -6.15 24.42
CA LYS A 388 -31.00 -5.58 24.78
C LYS A 388 -30.88 -4.34 25.65
N ASP A 389 -30.12 -4.44 26.75
CA ASP A 389 -29.93 -3.32 27.68
C ASP A 389 -29.28 -2.10 27.01
N VAL A 390 -28.43 -2.33 26.02
CA VAL A 390 -27.75 -1.27 25.27
C VAL A 390 -28.70 -0.56 24.31
N LEU A 391 -29.65 -1.29 23.72
CA LEU A 391 -30.65 -0.71 22.82
C LEU A 391 -31.81 -0.05 23.59
N ASP A 392 -32.16 -0.58 24.76
CA ASP A 392 -33.17 0.00 25.64
C ASP A 392 -32.78 1.44 26.07
N GLU A 393 -31.48 1.74 26.25
CA GLU A 393 -30.96 3.09 26.55
C GLU A 393 -31.29 4.14 25.48
N ILE A 394 -31.51 3.71 24.23
CA ILE A 394 -31.84 4.57 23.07
C ILE A 394 -33.26 4.33 22.54
N TYR A 395 -34.11 3.66 23.33
CA TYR A 395 -35.49 3.31 22.94
C TYR A 395 -35.59 2.49 21.65
N ALA A 396 -34.55 1.71 21.33
CA ALA A 396 -34.52 0.77 20.21
C ALA A 396 -34.80 -0.66 20.69
N THR A 397 -35.34 -1.51 19.83
CA THR A 397 -35.71 -2.89 20.16
C THR A 397 -34.72 -3.89 19.57
N VAL A 398 -34.37 -4.93 20.32
CA VAL A 398 -33.62 -6.07 19.79
C VAL A 398 -34.56 -7.16 19.27
N ILE A 399 -34.31 -7.67 18.07
CA ILE A 399 -34.96 -8.87 17.53
C ILE A 399 -33.96 -10.02 17.60
N ILE A 400 -34.21 -10.99 18.49
CA ILE A 400 -33.38 -12.19 18.67
C ILE A 400 -34.23 -13.45 18.73
N PRO A 401 -33.70 -14.60 18.29
CA PRO A 401 -34.36 -15.88 18.53
C PRO A 401 -34.58 -16.12 20.03
N PRO A 402 -35.73 -16.66 20.45
CA PRO A 402 -36.04 -16.91 21.85
C PRO A 402 -35.03 -17.89 22.47
N PHE A 403 -34.75 -17.69 23.76
CA PHE A 403 -33.98 -18.63 24.56
C PHE A 403 -34.86 -19.82 24.96
N LEU A 404 -34.24 -20.99 25.15
CA LEU A 404 -34.96 -22.15 25.70
C LEU A 404 -35.41 -21.79 27.12
N GLY A 405 -36.71 -21.89 27.38
CA GLY A 405 -37.26 -21.69 28.71
C GLY A 405 -36.83 -22.79 29.70
N PRO A 406 -37.18 -22.65 30.99
CA PRO A 406 -36.87 -23.63 32.04
C PRO A 406 -37.42 -25.03 31.76
N SER A 407 -38.47 -25.13 30.94
CA SER A 407 -39.12 -26.37 30.50
C SER A 407 -38.34 -27.15 29.44
N GLY A 408 -37.28 -26.57 28.84
CA GLY A 408 -36.44 -27.24 27.84
C GLY A 408 -37.10 -27.49 26.49
N GLN A 409 -38.32 -27.01 26.24
CA GLN A 409 -39.05 -27.14 24.98
C GLN A 409 -39.60 -25.79 24.52
N PHE A 410 -39.60 -25.55 23.21
CA PHE A 410 -40.22 -24.37 22.60
C PHE A 410 -41.70 -24.62 22.34
N SER A 411 -42.53 -23.58 22.48
CA SER A 411 -43.92 -23.61 22.00
C SER A 411 -43.97 -23.61 20.46
N HIS A 412 -45.11 -23.98 19.87
CA HIS A 412 -45.29 -23.93 18.42
C HIS A 412 -45.11 -22.50 17.85
N GLU A 413 -45.52 -21.48 18.61
CA GLU A 413 -45.35 -20.08 18.23
C GLU A 413 -43.88 -19.63 18.33
N GLU A 414 -43.16 -20.05 19.38
CA GLU A 414 -41.73 -19.79 19.54
C GLU A 414 -40.90 -20.48 18.45
N LEU A 415 -41.29 -21.71 18.04
CA LEU A 415 -40.67 -22.42 16.92
C LEU A 415 -40.87 -21.67 15.61
N ALA A 416 -42.10 -21.21 15.32
CA ALA A 416 -42.40 -20.43 14.12
C ALA A 416 -41.61 -19.11 14.10
N HIS A 417 -41.56 -18.40 15.23
CA HIS A 417 -40.78 -17.16 15.37
C HIS A 417 -39.28 -17.41 15.18
N THR A 418 -38.74 -18.48 15.78
CA THR A 418 -37.33 -18.90 15.60
C THR A 418 -37.02 -19.19 14.13
N HIS A 419 -37.90 -19.92 13.45
CA HIS A 419 -37.74 -20.21 12.02
C HIS A 419 -37.75 -18.94 11.16
N ASN A 420 -38.62 -17.98 11.47
CA ASN A 420 -38.70 -16.72 10.74
C ASN A 420 -37.44 -15.87 10.90
N ILE A 421 -36.93 -15.73 12.13
CA ILE A 421 -35.67 -15.01 12.37
C ILE A 421 -34.50 -15.73 11.69
N ALA A 422 -34.40 -17.06 11.81
CA ALA A 422 -33.33 -17.82 11.18
C ALA A 422 -33.32 -17.68 9.65
N ARG A 423 -34.51 -17.64 9.02
CA ARG A 423 -34.65 -17.41 7.57
C ARG A 423 -34.14 -16.03 7.16
N LEU A 424 -34.45 -14.99 7.92
CA LEU A 424 -34.02 -13.62 7.61
C LEU A 424 -32.52 -13.42 7.86
N ARG A 425 -32.00 -14.00 8.94
CA ARG A 425 -30.60 -13.95 9.32
C ARG A 425 -29.65 -14.54 8.26
N ILE A 426 -30.11 -15.45 7.42
CA ILE A 426 -29.25 -15.99 6.35
C ILE A 426 -28.71 -14.87 5.44
N HIS A 427 -29.41 -13.74 5.34
CA HIS A 427 -29.00 -12.62 4.51
C HIS A 427 -27.74 -11.94 5.09
N ILE A 428 -27.66 -11.69 6.40
CA ILE A 428 -26.43 -11.12 6.98
C ILE A 428 -25.23 -12.08 6.83
N GLU A 429 -25.46 -13.40 6.88
CA GLU A 429 -24.40 -14.38 6.60
C GLU A 429 -23.94 -14.36 5.14
N ARG A 430 -24.87 -14.22 4.20
CA ARG A 430 -24.55 -14.06 2.76
C ARG A 430 -23.76 -12.77 2.51
N ALA A 431 -24.11 -11.67 3.19
CA ALA A 431 -23.38 -10.42 3.10
C ALA A 431 -21.95 -10.57 3.64
N ILE A 432 -21.79 -11.20 4.82
CA ILE A 432 -20.47 -11.53 5.38
C ILE A 432 -19.68 -12.42 4.41
N ARG A 433 -20.33 -13.39 3.77
CA ARG A 433 -19.69 -14.24 2.76
C ARG A 433 -19.14 -13.42 1.60
N ARG A 434 -19.89 -12.44 1.06
CA ARG A 434 -19.38 -11.55 0.00
C ARG A 434 -18.12 -10.79 0.43
N ILE A 435 -18.04 -10.35 1.68
CA ILE A 435 -16.81 -9.72 2.19
C ILE A 435 -15.67 -10.75 2.25
N LYS A 436 -15.96 -12.00 2.66
CA LYS A 436 -14.96 -13.08 2.71
C LYS A 436 -14.48 -13.56 1.34
N GLU A 437 -15.16 -13.19 0.26
CA GLU A 437 -14.66 -13.42 -1.10
C GLU A 437 -13.50 -12.46 -1.45
N TYR A 438 -13.21 -11.45 -0.62
CA TYR A 438 -11.95 -10.69 -0.73
C TYR A 438 -10.81 -11.45 -0.06
N HIS A 439 -10.08 -12.21 -0.86
CA HIS A 439 -9.05 -13.16 -0.42
C HIS A 439 -7.78 -12.50 0.16
N ILE A 440 -7.70 -11.16 0.22
CA ILE A 440 -6.66 -10.46 0.98
C ILE A 440 -6.67 -10.82 2.47
N PHE A 441 -7.84 -11.23 2.98
CA PHE A 441 -8.05 -11.69 4.34
C PHE A 441 -8.07 -13.22 4.47
N ASP A 442 -7.49 -13.98 3.54
CA ASP A 442 -7.35 -15.44 3.70
C ASP A 442 -6.05 -15.82 4.42
N ARG A 443 -5.05 -14.94 4.40
CA ARG A 443 -3.71 -15.18 4.93
C ARG A 443 -3.34 -14.13 5.97
N VAL A 444 -2.34 -14.44 6.81
CA VAL A 444 -1.80 -13.47 7.76
C VAL A 444 -1.40 -12.19 7.03
N ILE A 445 -1.96 -11.07 7.48
CA ILE A 445 -1.73 -9.75 6.87
C ILE A 445 -0.27 -9.35 7.15
N PRO A 446 0.54 -9.05 6.11
CA PRO A 446 1.89 -8.57 6.31
C PRO A 446 1.94 -7.28 7.12
N LEU A 447 3.00 -7.08 7.91
CA LEU A 447 3.20 -5.85 8.70
C LEU A 447 3.14 -4.58 7.85
N SER A 448 3.50 -4.65 6.56
CA SER A 448 3.38 -3.53 5.62
C SER A 448 1.94 -3.06 5.38
N LEU A 449 0.96 -3.94 5.53
CA LEU A 449 -0.48 -3.66 5.36
C LEU A 449 -1.21 -3.48 6.69
N ALA A 450 -0.59 -3.85 7.82
CA ALA A 450 -1.20 -3.75 9.14
C ALA A 450 -1.68 -2.33 9.47
N GLY A 451 -0.91 -1.30 9.08
CA GLY A 451 -1.28 0.11 9.28
C GLY A 451 -2.49 0.58 8.45
N SER A 452 -2.93 -0.21 7.46
CA SER A 452 -4.09 0.11 6.60
C SER A 452 -5.18 -0.96 6.67
N VAL A 453 -5.15 -1.82 7.70
CA VAL A 453 -6.06 -2.98 7.79
C VAL A 453 -7.52 -2.58 7.91
N ASN A 454 -7.81 -1.53 8.70
CA ASN A 454 -9.16 -0.98 8.84
C ASN A 454 -9.68 -0.44 7.50
N GLN A 455 -8.83 0.30 6.79
CA GLN A 455 -9.15 0.86 5.49
C GLN A 455 -9.48 -0.24 4.47
N LEU A 456 -8.64 -1.28 4.40
CA LEU A 456 -8.89 -2.43 3.54
C LEU A 456 -10.21 -3.13 3.89
N TRP A 457 -10.49 -3.33 5.17
CA TRP A 457 -11.70 -3.99 5.63
C TRP A 457 -12.96 -3.22 5.27
N THR A 458 -13.01 -1.93 5.60
CA THR A 458 -14.13 -1.06 5.25
C THR A 458 -14.33 -0.97 3.75
N VAL A 459 -13.25 -0.84 2.96
CA VAL A 459 -13.34 -0.81 1.49
C VAL A 459 -13.90 -2.12 0.95
N CYS A 460 -13.42 -3.28 1.40
CA CYS A 460 -13.97 -4.57 0.97
C CYS A 460 -15.45 -4.72 1.35
N GLY A 461 -15.83 -4.25 2.55
CA GLY A 461 -17.21 -4.23 3.02
C GLY A 461 -18.13 -3.37 2.15
N ILE A 462 -17.75 -2.13 1.85
CA ILE A 462 -18.59 -1.23 1.05
C ILE A 462 -18.62 -1.68 -0.43
N LEU A 463 -17.52 -2.24 -0.95
CA LEU A 463 -17.47 -2.69 -2.33
C LEU A 463 -18.46 -3.83 -2.63
N THR A 464 -18.95 -4.57 -1.62
CA THR A 464 -19.97 -5.61 -1.84
C THR A 464 -21.30 -5.04 -2.37
N ASN A 465 -21.58 -3.75 -2.14
CA ASN A 465 -22.78 -3.09 -2.66
C ASN A 465 -22.79 -2.98 -4.19
N PHE A 466 -21.62 -3.02 -4.83
CA PHE A 466 -21.52 -2.97 -6.29
C PHE A 466 -21.55 -4.35 -6.96
N GLN A 467 -21.75 -5.43 -6.19
CA GLN A 467 -21.83 -6.80 -6.71
C GLN A 467 -23.25 -7.20 -7.15
N GLY A 468 -24.21 -6.27 -7.06
CA GLY A 468 -25.63 -6.50 -7.35
C GLY A 468 -26.44 -6.98 -6.14
N PRO A 469 -27.74 -7.26 -6.32
CA PRO A 469 -28.65 -7.63 -5.24
C PRO A 469 -28.19 -8.85 -4.45
N LEU A 470 -28.41 -8.85 -3.13
CA LEU A 470 -27.97 -9.95 -2.26
C LEU A 470 -28.88 -11.20 -2.36
N PHE A 471 -30.16 -10.99 -2.68
CA PHE A 471 -31.18 -12.02 -2.80
C PHE A 471 -32.34 -11.54 -3.67
#